data_AF-A0A117LGG7-F1
#
_entry.id   AF-A0A117LGG7-F1
#
_cell.length_a   1.000
_cell.length_b   1.000
_cell.length_c   1.000
_cell.angle_alpha   90.00
_cell.angle_beta   90.00
_cell.angle_gamma   90.00
#
_symmetry.space_group_name_H-M   'P 1'
#
loop_
_entity.id
_entity.type
_entity.pdbx_description
1 polymer ?
#
loop_
_entity_poly.entity_id
_entity_poly.type
_entity_poly.pdbx_seq_one_letter_code
_entity_poly.pdbx_strand_id
1 'polypeptide(L)'
;MKPGKNFSRREFIKLLGLTMGGLALSGNSLDRVFAESDLLRNPQLVQPEFPLNKTLGRICSGGPGAHFSIKSEPYWDAPEVGTAWRDDVFEWKKEVIAKQLDPIRINQRWVE
;
A
#
# COMPACT_ATOMS: atom_id res chain seq x y z
N MET A 1 12.74 -28.43 30.96
CA MET A 1 12.22 -28.01 32.29
C MET A 1 11.31 -29.10 32.82
N LYS A 2 11.53 -29.60 34.04
CA LYS A 2 10.63 -30.57 34.69
C LYS A 2 9.34 -29.86 35.10
N PRO A 3 8.12 -30.34 34.76
CA PRO A 3 6.87 -29.69 35.16
C PRO A 3 6.56 -30.04 36.62
N GLY A 4 7.28 -29.40 37.54
CA GLY A 4 7.07 -29.54 38.97
C GLY A 4 6.43 -28.29 39.54
N LYS A 5 5.09 -28.19 39.45
CA LYS A 5 4.21 -27.43 40.35
C LYS A 5 2.76 -27.61 39.87
N ASN A 6 2.00 -28.42 40.59
CA ASN A 6 0.57 -28.58 40.34
C ASN A 6 -0.10 -27.22 40.53
N PHE A 7 -0.64 -26.64 39.46
CA PHE A 7 -1.36 -25.38 39.50
C PHE A 7 -2.55 -25.54 40.46
N SER A 8 -2.50 -24.86 41.61
CA SER A 8 -3.55 -25.01 42.62
C SER A 8 -4.82 -24.31 42.17
N ARG A 9 -6.00 -24.84 42.50
CA ARG A 9 -7.30 -24.17 42.23
C ARG A 9 -7.30 -22.72 42.73
N ARG A 10 -6.59 -22.45 43.83
CA ARG A 10 -6.41 -21.10 44.38
C ARG A 10 -5.59 -20.20 43.47
N GLU A 11 -4.54 -20.71 42.85
CA GLU A 11 -3.69 -19.94 41.92
C GLU A 11 -4.44 -19.62 40.63
N PHE A 12 -5.25 -20.56 40.14
CA PHE A 12 -6.16 -20.32 39.02
C PHE A 12 -7.18 -19.20 39.34
N ILE A 13 -7.84 -19.26 40.49
CA ILE A 13 -8.81 -18.23 40.89
C ILE A 13 -8.14 -16.87 41.07
N LYS A 14 -6.91 -16.83 41.61
CA LYS A 14 -6.13 -15.58 41.72
C LYS A 14 -5.80 -14.99 40.36
N LEU A 15 -5.35 -15.82 39.41
CA LEU A 15 -5.01 -15.36 38.07
C LEU A 15 -6.26 -14.87 37.33
N LEU A 16 -7.36 -15.64 37.39
CA LEU A 16 -8.64 -15.27 36.79
C LEU A 16 -9.20 -13.96 37.37
N GLY A 17 -9.13 -13.80 38.70
CA GLY A 17 -9.54 -12.58 39.38
C GLY A 17 -8.70 -11.37 38.96
N LEU A 18 -7.37 -11.55 38.80
CA LEU A 18 -6.47 -10.49 38.35
C LEU A 18 -6.76 -10.09 36.90
N THR A 19 -6.97 -11.07 36.01
CA THR A 19 -7.29 -10.79 34.59
C THR A 19 -8.65 -10.13 34.43
N MET A 20 -9.69 -10.63 35.11
CA MET A 20 -11.03 -10.06 35.01
C MET A 20 -11.13 -8.70 35.70
N GLY A 21 -10.46 -8.53 36.86
CA GLY A 21 -10.38 -7.25 37.55
C GLY A 21 -9.64 -6.18 36.73
N GLY A 22 -8.54 -6.56 36.07
CA GLY A 22 -7.82 -5.68 35.15
C GLY A 22 -8.68 -5.24 33.95
N LEU A 23 -9.44 -6.17 33.36
CA LEU A 23 -10.36 -5.85 32.25
C LEU A 23 -11.54 -4.97 32.67
N ALA A 24 -12.12 -5.21 33.86
CA ALA A 24 -13.25 -4.42 34.35
C ALA A 24 -12.86 -2.97 34.67
N LEU A 25 -11.66 -2.75 35.22
CA LEU A 25 -11.11 -1.40 35.45
C LEU A 25 -10.66 -0.71 34.14
N SER A 26 -10.43 -1.49 33.08
CA SER A 26 -10.05 -0.99 31.75
C SER A 26 -11.24 -0.53 30.89
N GLY A 27 -12.44 -0.38 31.45
CA GLY A 27 -13.70 -0.17 30.72
C GLY A 27 -13.74 1.00 29.71
N ASN A 28 -12.89 2.02 29.84
CA ASN A 28 -12.74 3.12 28.86
C ASN A 28 -11.40 3.11 28.10
N SER A 29 -10.56 2.11 28.31
CA SER A 29 -9.19 2.03 27.80
C SER A 29 -8.85 0.66 27.19
N LEU A 30 -9.81 -0.21 26.93
CA LEU A 30 -9.54 -1.48 26.22
C LEU A 30 -8.88 -1.23 24.87
N ASP A 31 -9.28 -0.17 24.17
CA ASP A 31 -8.64 0.30 22.93
C ASP A 31 -7.18 0.75 23.14
N ARG A 32 -6.84 1.23 24.35
CA ARG A 32 -5.48 1.66 24.72
C ARG A 32 -4.58 0.50 25.18
N VAL A 33 -5.11 -0.51 25.87
CA VAL A 33 -4.31 -1.65 26.36
C VAL A 33 -3.89 -2.57 25.20
N PHE A 34 -4.73 -2.73 24.18
CA PHE A 34 -4.30 -3.40 22.94
C PHE A 34 -3.40 -2.51 22.06
N ALA A 35 -3.53 -1.18 22.13
CA ALA A 35 -2.63 -0.26 21.44
C ALA A 35 -1.20 -0.21 22.02
N GLU A 36 -1.02 -0.51 23.32
CA GLU A 36 0.30 -0.61 23.96
C GLU A 36 0.97 -1.99 23.82
N SER A 37 0.29 -2.97 23.23
CA SER A 37 0.94 -4.22 22.83
C SER A 37 1.75 -4.02 21.55
N ASP A 38 2.91 -3.37 21.71
CA ASP A 38 3.98 -3.17 20.71
C ASP A 38 4.47 -4.46 20.03
N LEU A 39 3.94 -5.63 20.43
CA LEU A 39 4.22 -6.93 19.82
C LEU A 39 3.36 -7.23 18.58
N LEU A 40 2.22 -6.56 18.38
CA LEU A 40 1.37 -6.72 17.18
C LEU A 40 1.48 -5.54 16.21
N ARG A 41 2.05 -4.43 16.64
CA ARG A 41 2.30 -3.27 15.79
C ARG A 41 3.64 -3.49 15.10
N ASN A 42 3.65 -4.21 13.98
CA ASN A 42 4.79 -4.16 13.08
C ASN A 42 5.04 -2.68 12.72
N PRO A 43 6.11 -2.04 13.22
CA PRO A 43 6.39 -0.63 12.98
C PRO A 43 7.11 -0.45 11.63
N GLN A 44 6.87 -1.37 10.69
CA GLN A 44 6.97 -1.03 9.27
C GLN A 44 5.91 0.03 9.03
N LEU A 45 6.31 1.27 9.32
CA LEU A 45 5.90 2.50 8.65
C LEU A 45 4.90 2.17 7.56
N VAL A 46 3.63 2.50 7.77
CA VAL A 46 2.65 2.59 6.69
C VAL A 46 3.21 3.65 5.75
N GLN A 47 4.13 3.25 4.88
CA GLN A 47 4.56 4.06 3.78
C GLN A 47 3.28 4.25 2.98
N PRO A 48 2.91 5.50 2.67
CA PRO A 48 1.74 5.73 1.86
C PRO A 48 1.93 4.93 0.58
N GLU A 49 0.91 4.16 0.18
CA GLU A 49 0.93 3.32 -1.02
C GLU A 49 1.35 4.12 -2.27
N PHE A 50 1.07 5.43 -2.23
CA PHE A 50 1.43 6.39 -3.24
C PHE A 50 2.27 7.53 -2.67
N PRO A 51 3.22 8.08 -3.45
CA PRO A 51 4.02 9.22 -3.02
C PRO A 51 3.14 10.45 -2.76
N LEU A 52 3.25 11.01 -1.57
CA LEU A 52 2.56 12.24 -1.18
C LEU A 52 3.11 13.42 -2.01
N ASN A 53 2.23 14.33 -2.44
CA ASN A 53 2.55 15.52 -3.24
C ASN A 53 3.08 15.28 -4.67
N LYS A 54 2.84 14.10 -5.26
CA LYS A 54 3.11 13.86 -6.68
C LYS A 54 1.81 13.77 -7.46
N THR A 55 1.77 14.41 -8.63
CA THR A 55 0.67 14.22 -9.56
C THR A 55 0.83 12.84 -10.19
N LEU A 56 -0.19 12.01 -10.04
CA LEU A 56 -0.21 10.66 -10.59
C LEU A 56 -1.25 10.57 -11.70
N GLY A 57 -0.90 9.87 -12.77
CA GLY A 57 -1.79 9.51 -13.86
C GLY A 57 -2.17 8.03 -13.78
N ARG A 58 -3.40 7.70 -14.17
CA ARG A 58 -3.88 6.32 -14.33
C ARG A 58 -4.26 6.05 -15.78
N ILE A 59 -3.90 4.88 -16.28
CA ILE A 59 -4.30 4.45 -17.63
C ILE A 59 -5.77 3.99 -17.61
N CYS A 60 -6.64 4.86 -18.09
CA CYS A 60 -8.08 4.61 -18.23
C CYS A 60 -8.49 4.21 -19.68
N SER A 61 -7.51 3.97 -20.56
CA SER A 61 -7.77 3.65 -21.96
C SER A 61 -7.92 2.13 -22.18
N GLY A 62 -8.73 1.73 -23.17
CA GLY A 62 -8.95 0.33 -23.56
C GLY A 62 -10.05 -0.40 -22.78
N GLY A 63 -10.07 -1.74 -22.88
CA GLY A 63 -10.92 -2.65 -22.10
C GLY A 63 -10.10 -3.53 -21.13
N PRO A 64 -10.70 -4.53 -20.48
CA PRO A 64 -9.97 -5.48 -19.62
C PRO A 64 -8.83 -6.17 -20.39
N GLY A 65 -7.62 -6.19 -19.81
CA GLY A 65 -6.42 -6.74 -20.46
C GLY A 65 -5.76 -5.83 -21.50
N ALA A 66 -6.23 -4.58 -21.65
CA ALA A 66 -5.54 -3.60 -22.47
C ALA A 66 -4.17 -3.26 -21.87
N HIS A 67 -3.19 -3.18 -22.76
CA HIS A 67 -1.82 -2.82 -22.44
C HIS A 67 -1.31 -1.86 -23.51
N PHE A 68 -0.41 -0.96 -23.10
CA PHE A 68 0.17 0.08 -23.92
C PHE A 68 1.69 0.02 -23.78
N SER A 69 2.43 0.08 -24.88
CA SER A 69 3.89 0.07 -24.79
C SER A 69 4.41 1.42 -24.33
N ILE A 70 5.29 1.40 -23.33
CA ILE A 70 6.04 2.56 -22.87
C ILE A 70 7.24 2.73 -23.79
N LYS A 71 7.32 3.89 -24.43
CA LYS A 71 8.38 4.25 -25.38
C LYS A 71 9.51 4.97 -24.67
N SER A 72 10.75 4.81 -25.15
CA SER A 72 11.92 5.48 -24.59
C SER A 72 11.90 7.00 -24.82
N GLU A 73 11.22 7.42 -25.88
CA GLU A 73 11.20 8.80 -26.36
C GLU A 73 9.81 9.12 -26.94
N PRO A 74 9.42 10.42 -26.98
CA PRO A 74 8.11 10.83 -27.47
C PRO A 74 8.06 10.83 -29.01
N TYR A 75 8.22 9.66 -29.62
CA TYR A 75 7.90 9.41 -31.03
C TYR A 75 7.48 7.95 -31.21
N TRP A 76 6.71 7.67 -32.26
CA TRP A 76 5.98 6.39 -32.37
C TRP A 76 6.89 5.17 -32.56
N ASP A 77 7.97 5.34 -33.32
CA ASP A 77 8.93 4.28 -33.65
C ASP A 77 10.04 4.12 -32.60
N ALA A 78 9.92 4.78 -31.45
CA ALA A 78 10.90 4.68 -30.39
C ALA A 78 10.96 3.26 -29.80
N PRO A 79 12.15 2.81 -29.34
CA PRO A 79 12.29 1.51 -28.73
C PRO A 79 11.40 1.41 -27.48
N GLU A 80 10.85 0.22 -27.28
CA GLU A 80 9.96 -0.08 -26.15
C GLU A 80 10.81 -0.38 -24.92
N VAL A 81 10.54 0.35 -23.84
CA VAL A 81 11.26 0.21 -22.55
C VAL A 81 10.43 -0.61 -21.57
N GLY A 82 9.12 -0.66 -21.77
CA GLY A 82 8.23 -1.42 -20.91
C GLY A 82 6.80 -1.46 -21.41
N THR A 83 5.92 -1.98 -20.58
CA THR A 83 4.50 -2.11 -20.86
C THR A 83 3.71 -1.58 -19.69
N ALA A 84 2.71 -0.77 -19.99
CA ALA A 84 1.79 -0.22 -19.02
C ALA A 84 0.43 -0.87 -19.20
N TRP A 85 -0.11 -1.42 -18.13
CA TRP A 85 -1.42 -2.05 -18.14
C TRP A 85 -2.52 -1.05 -17.83
N ARG A 86 -3.74 -1.43 -18.18
CA ARG A 86 -4.92 -0.75 -17.67
C ARG A 86 -4.86 -0.68 -16.14
N ASP A 87 -5.25 0.46 -15.59
CA ASP A 87 -5.28 0.76 -14.15
C ASP A 87 -3.90 0.91 -13.47
N ASP A 88 -2.79 0.73 -14.21
CA ASP A 88 -1.46 1.09 -13.71
C ASP A 88 -1.39 2.60 -13.45
N VAL A 89 -0.69 2.96 -12.37
CA VAL A 89 -0.50 4.33 -11.89
C VAL A 89 0.95 4.74 -12.07
N PHE A 90 1.16 5.86 -12.76
CA PHE A 90 2.49 6.43 -13.02
C PHE A 90 2.58 7.86 -12.50
N GLU A 91 3.80 8.30 -12.15
CA GLU A 91 4.06 9.71 -11.88
C GLU A 91 3.93 10.52 -13.18
N TRP A 92 3.13 11.58 -13.16
CA TRP A 92 2.99 12.50 -14.27
C TRP A 92 3.98 13.64 -14.07
N LYS A 93 5.12 13.63 -14.78
CA LYS A 93 6.12 14.70 -14.62
C LYS A 93 5.78 15.90 -15.48
N LYS A 94 5.53 15.67 -16.77
CA LYS A 94 5.19 16.73 -17.73
C LYS A 94 4.55 16.16 -19.00
N GLU A 95 3.86 17.02 -19.73
CA GLU A 95 3.34 16.73 -21.07
C GLU A 95 4.32 17.28 -22.12
N VAL A 96 4.69 16.47 -23.11
CA VAL A 96 5.67 16.78 -24.15
C VAL A 96 5.05 16.52 -25.52
N ILE A 97 5.38 17.36 -26.50
CA ILE A 97 4.96 17.17 -27.90
C ILE A 97 5.91 16.15 -28.55
N ALA A 98 5.41 15.37 -29.50
CA ALA A 98 6.23 14.41 -30.22
C ALA A 98 7.47 15.05 -30.86
N LYS A 99 8.62 14.36 -30.76
CA LYS A 99 9.87 14.76 -31.43
C LYS A 99 9.77 14.67 -32.96
N GLN A 100 9.01 13.70 -33.45
CA GLN A 100 8.75 13.50 -34.87
C GLN A 100 7.24 13.54 -35.10
N LEU A 101 6.80 14.47 -35.95
CA LEU A 101 5.40 14.66 -36.27
C LEU A 101 4.93 13.62 -37.30
N ASP A 102 3.91 12.84 -36.94
CA ASP A 102 3.21 11.93 -37.86
C ASP A 102 1.97 12.62 -38.49
N PRO A 103 1.95 12.91 -39.81
CA PRO A 103 0.82 13.62 -40.41
C PRO A 103 -0.53 12.88 -40.32
N ILE A 104 -0.54 11.57 -40.02
CA ILE A 104 -1.77 10.76 -39.91
C ILE A 104 -2.44 10.92 -38.53
N ARG A 105 -1.70 11.36 -37.51
CA ARG A 105 -2.16 11.38 -36.13
C ARG A 105 -2.32 12.79 -35.60
N ILE A 106 -3.55 13.14 -35.22
CA ILE A 106 -3.90 14.49 -34.77
C ILE A 106 -3.40 14.76 -33.33
N ASN A 107 -3.49 13.77 -32.43
CA ASN A 107 -3.04 13.92 -31.05
C ASN A 107 -1.67 13.25 -30.85
N GLN A 108 -0.64 14.08 -30.64
CA GLN A 108 0.76 13.65 -30.49
C GLN A 108 1.39 14.22 -29.22
N ARG A 109 0.61 14.18 -28.15
CA ARG A 109 1.06 14.57 -26.83
C ARG A 109 1.42 13.33 -26.05
N TRP A 110 2.54 13.41 -25.36
CA TRP A 110 3.16 12.34 -24.60
C TRP A 110 3.31 12.78 -23.15
N VAL A 111 3.29 11.82 -22.23
CA VAL A 111 3.54 12.07 -20.81
C VAL A 111 4.81 11.33 -20.42
N GLU A 112 5.74 12.04 -19.79
CA GLU A 112 7.02 11.53 -19.25
C GLU A 112 7.02 11.52 -17.71
#